data_AF-A0A9D8B331-F1
#
_entry.id   AF-A0A9D8B331-F1
#
_cell.length_a   1.000
_cell.length_b   1.000
_cell.length_c   1.000
_cell.angle_alpha   90.00
_cell.angle_beta   90.00
_cell.angle_gamma   90.00
#
_symmetry.space_group_name_H-M   'P 1'
#
loop_
_entity.id
_entity.type
_entity.pdbx_description
1 polymer ?
#
loop_
_entity_poly.entity_id
_entity_poly.type
_entity_poly.pdbx_seq_one_letter_code
_entity_poly.pdbx_strand_id
1 'polypeptide(L)'
;MKLHHPYEWLSDAEQNRAFVVMLPVTLLAMAIEQVTSAPLKSDVAPSGIISFELAGKLSLAQEMVKSWGQLGQVYAGLNLGFDFVFIIAYVICIGLGCVIVARGKFLSSFGVALAWGMFGAGLLDCIENYNLIQILLGFGQEANAVLAQWCAIFKFAIVGVSIVYVLVGAVVTQVTKNK
;
A
#
# COMPACT_ATOMS: atom_id res chain seq x y z
N MET A 1 -4.29 11.63 28.79
CA MET A 1 -4.31 10.18 28.47
C MET A 1 -3.18 9.90 27.49
N LYS A 2 -2.35 8.88 27.74
CA LYS A 2 -1.29 8.50 26.80
C LYS A 2 -1.95 7.82 25.59
N LEU A 3 -1.63 8.25 24.37
CA LEU A 3 -2.15 7.65 23.15
C LEU A 3 -1.32 6.42 22.82
N HIS A 4 -1.94 5.23 22.83
CA HIS A 4 -1.26 3.97 22.50
C HIS A 4 -1.15 3.77 20.99
N HIS A 5 0.05 3.43 20.51
CA HIS A 5 0.36 3.26 19.09
C HIS A 5 1.06 1.91 18.81
N PRO A 6 1.04 1.39 17.58
CA PRO A 6 1.50 0.02 17.31
C PRO A 6 3.01 -0.21 17.52
N TYR A 7 3.81 0.85 17.54
CA TYR A 7 5.28 0.78 17.70
C TYR A 7 5.77 1.09 19.12
N GLU A 8 4.92 0.96 20.16
CA GLU A 8 5.32 1.25 21.56
C GLU A 8 6.46 0.37 22.09
N TRP A 9 6.70 -0.77 21.45
CA TRP A 9 7.80 -1.67 21.76
C TRP A 9 9.17 -1.17 21.28
N LEU A 10 9.20 -0.12 20.45
CA LEU A 10 10.42 0.58 20.02
C LEU A 10 10.55 1.91 20.76
N SER A 11 11.76 2.23 21.22
CA SER A 11 12.09 3.57 21.71
C SER A 11 11.99 4.62 20.60
N ASP A 12 11.86 5.88 20.98
CA ASP A 12 11.76 6.99 20.02
C ASP A 12 12.92 7.05 19.02
N ALA A 13 14.13 6.72 19.46
CA ALA A 13 15.33 6.67 18.62
C ALA A 13 15.30 5.47 17.66
N GLU A 14 14.82 4.32 18.12
CA GLU A 14 14.67 3.12 17.28
C GLU A 14 13.58 3.30 16.23
N GLN A 15 12.46 3.94 16.57
CA GLN A 15 11.41 4.28 15.59
C GLN A 15 11.97 5.16 14.45
N ASN A 16 12.78 6.18 14.78
CA ASN A 16 13.42 7.02 13.78
C ASN A 16 14.42 6.23 12.90
N ARG A 17 15.25 5.38 13.51
CA ARG A 17 16.19 4.51 12.77
C ARG A 17 15.45 3.54 11.85
N ALA A 18 14.41 2.89 12.36
CA ALA A 18 13.56 1.99 11.59
C ALA A 18 12.92 2.73 10.41
N PHE A 19 12.41 3.95 10.60
CA PHE A 19 11.85 4.75 9.51
C PHE A 19 12.91 5.04 8.42
N VAL A 20 14.11 5.48 8.82
CA VAL A 20 15.21 5.76 7.88
C VAL A 20 15.65 4.52 7.10
N VAL A 21 15.56 3.33 7.68
CA VAL A 21 15.86 2.05 7.00
C VAL A 21 14.70 1.61 6.12
N MET A 22 13.46 1.71 6.60
CA MET A 22 12.28 1.22 5.88
C MET A 22 11.89 2.10 4.70
N LEU A 23 12.21 3.40 4.73
CA LEU A 23 11.96 4.31 3.61
C LEU A 23 12.66 3.88 2.31
N PRO A 24 14.00 3.70 2.26
CA PRO A 24 14.66 3.24 1.04
C PRO A 24 14.23 1.83 0.63
N VAL A 25 13.93 0.93 1.58
CA VAL A 25 13.38 -0.40 1.27
C VAL A 25 12.02 -0.28 0.58
N THR A 26 11.14 0.58 1.09
CA THR A 26 9.82 0.84 0.49
C THR A 26 9.95 1.46 -0.90
N LEU A 27 10.84 2.45 -1.07
CA LEU A 27 11.08 3.08 -2.37
C LEU A 27 11.66 2.12 -3.40
N LEU A 28 12.58 1.23 -2.98
CA LEU A 28 13.14 0.20 -3.85
C LEU A 28 12.07 -0.83 -4.25
N ALA A 29 11.28 -1.30 -3.29
CA ALA A 29 10.19 -2.24 -3.56
C ALA A 29 9.14 -1.61 -4.50
N MET A 30 8.77 -0.35 -4.28
CA MET A 30 7.90 0.41 -5.19
C MET A 30 8.51 0.52 -6.60
N ALA A 31 9.82 0.73 -6.72
CA ALA A 31 10.46 0.79 -8.02
C ALA A 31 10.42 -0.56 -8.76
N ILE A 32 10.60 -1.67 -8.03
CA ILE A 32 10.46 -3.02 -8.57
C ILE A 32 9.03 -3.24 -9.08
N GLU A 33 8.03 -2.92 -8.25
CA GLU A 33 6.61 -3.01 -8.61
C GLU A 33 6.29 -2.21 -9.88
N GLN A 34 6.81 -0.99 -10.00
CA GLN A 34 6.61 -0.16 -11.18
C GLN A 34 7.25 -0.75 -12.44
N VAL A 35 8.44 -1.36 -12.32
CA VAL A 35 9.12 -2.02 -13.44
C VAL A 35 8.36 -3.27 -13.88
N THR A 36 7.87 -4.07 -12.93
CA THR A 36 7.13 -5.31 -13.23
C THR A 36 5.71 -5.05 -13.71
N SER A 37 5.10 -3.92 -13.34
CA SER A 37 3.78 -3.50 -13.79
C SER A 37 3.80 -2.78 -15.15
N ALA A 38 4.94 -2.21 -15.56
CA ALA A 38 5.05 -1.48 -16.84
C ALA A 38 4.62 -2.31 -18.08
N PRO A 39 4.99 -3.60 -18.23
CA PRO A 39 4.52 -4.45 -19.33
C PRO A 39 3.02 -4.78 -19.31
N LEU A 40 2.33 -4.52 -18.19
CA LEU A 40 0.90 -4.81 -18.02
C LEU A 40 0.01 -3.67 -18.52
N LYS A 41 0.58 -2.54 -18.95
CA LYS A 41 -0.19 -1.43 -19.51
C LYS A 41 -0.71 -1.81 -20.90
N SER A 42 -2.03 -1.78 -21.07
CA SER A 42 -2.72 -2.06 -22.33
C SER A 42 -3.94 -1.14 -22.49
N ASP A 43 -4.62 -1.20 -23.64
CA ASP A 43 -5.83 -0.39 -23.88
C ASP A 43 -6.95 -0.69 -22.86
N VAL A 44 -7.06 -1.94 -22.41
CA VAL A 44 -8.04 -2.37 -21.41
C VAL A 44 -7.53 -2.26 -19.97
N ALA A 45 -6.22 -2.10 -19.78
CA ALA A 45 -5.56 -1.91 -18.49
C ALA A 45 -4.56 -0.73 -18.55
N PRO A 46 -5.03 0.52 -18.72
CA PRO A 46 -4.15 1.66 -18.99
C PRO A 46 -3.17 1.96 -17.85
N SER A 47 -3.52 1.58 -16.62
CA SER A 47 -2.67 1.70 -15.43
C SER A 47 -2.05 0.36 -15.01
N GLY A 48 -2.03 -0.65 -15.89
CA GLY A 48 -1.46 -1.97 -15.60
C GLY A 48 -2.15 -2.64 -14.42
N ILE A 49 -1.37 -3.10 -13.45
CA ILE A 49 -1.89 -3.83 -12.28
C ILE A 49 -2.96 -3.03 -11.51
N ILE A 50 -2.83 -1.70 -11.41
CA ILE A 50 -3.83 -0.86 -10.73
C ILE A 50 -5.19 -0.93 -11.42
N SER A 51 -5.22 -1.10 -12.75
CA SER A 51 -6.49 -1.27 -13.48
C SER A 51 -7.16 -2.60 -13.12
N PHE A 52 -6.34 -3.62 -12.84
CA PHE A 52 -6.78 -4.96 -12.47
C PHE A 52 -7.32 -4.99 -11.04
N GLU A 53 -6.64 -4.34 -10.09
CA GLU A 53 -7.11 -4.13 -8.72
C GLU A 53 -8.50 -3.47 -8.70
N LEU A 54 -8.72 -2.50 -9.59
CA LEU A 54 -9.94 -1.70 -9.64
C LEU A 54 -11.01 -2.23 -10.61
N ALA A 55 -10.81 -3.41 -11.21
CA ALA A 55 -11.69 -3.92 -12.26
C ALA A 55 -13.14 -4.12 -11.79
N GLY A 56 -13.34 -4.66 -10.58
CA GLY A 56 -14.66 -4.83 -9.95
C GLY A 56 -15.64 -5.79 -10.63
N LYS A 57 -15.29 -6.31 -11.81
CA LYS A 57 -16.06 -7.28 -12.60
C LYS A 57 -15.11 -8.37 -13.09
N LEU A 58 -15.51 -9.63 -12.94
CA LEU A 58 -14.68 -10.75 -13.37
C LEU A 58 -14.41 -10.72 -14.88
N SER A 59 -15.43 -10.41 -15.69
CA SER A 59 -15.29 -10.36 -17.14
C SER A 59 -14.24 -9.36 -17.61
N LEU A 60 -14.20 -8.16 -17.01
CA LEU A 60 -13.21 -7.14 -17.30
C LEU A 60 -11.81 -7.58 -16.82
N ALA A 61 -11.72 -8.14 -15.62
CA ALA A 61 -10.47 -8.66 -15.08
C ALA A 61 -9.87 -9.78 -15.96
N GLN A 62 -10.72 -10.68 -16.47
CA GLN A 62 -10.33 -11.73 -17.42
C GLN A 62 -9.92 -11.18 -18.77
N GLU A 63 -10.59 -10.12 -19.26
CA GLU A 63 -10.20 -9.42 -20.49
C GLU A 63 -8.79 -8.81 -20.37
N MET A 64 -8.48 -8.18 -19.23
CA MET A 64 -7.14 -7.66 -18.94
C MET A 64 -6.10 -8.80 -18.93
N VAL A 65 -6.35 -9.88 -18.19
CA VAL A 65 -5.46 -11.06 -18.13
C VAL A 65 -5.21 -11.66 -19.52
N LYS A 66 -6.25 -11.71 -20.36
CA LYS A 66 -6.13 -12.18 -21.75
C LYS A 66 -5.31 -11.21 -22.60
N SER A 67 -5.49 -9.90 -22.43
CA SER A 67 -4.77 -8.87 -23.20
C SER A 67 -3.26 -8.90 -22.97
N TRP A 68 -2.82 -9.36 -21.79
CA TRP A 68 -1.40 -9.43 -21.42
C TRP A 68 -0.66 -10.62 -22.04
N GLY A 69 -1.39 -11.63 -22.52
CA GLY A 69 -0.80 -12.86 -23.04
C GLY A 69 0.05 -13.62 -22.00
N GLN A 70 0.76 -14.65 -22.45
CA GLN A 70 1.50 -15.54 -21.55
C GLN A 70 2.62 -14.82 -20.78
N LEU A 71 3.40 -13.97 -21.46
CA LEU A 71 4.50 -13.26 -20.82
C LEU A 71 4.00 -12.21 -19.82
N GLY A 72 2.95 -11.46 -20.16
CA GLY A 72 2.38 -10.48 -19.24
C GLY A 72 1.73 -11.13 -18.02
N GLN A 73 1.14 -12.32 -18.15
CA GLN A 73 0.67 -13.08 -16.98
C GLN A 73 1.80 -13.49 -16.03
N VAL A 74 3.01 -13.80 -16.55
CA VAL A 74 4.19 -14.05 -15.71
C VAL A 74 4.60 -12.77 -14.97
N TYR A 75 4.62 -11.62 -15.65
CA TYR A 75 4.88 -10.33 -14.99
C TYR A 75 3.83 -10.00 -13.93
N ALA A 76 2.54 -10.23 -14.20
CA ALA A 76 1.47 -10.04 -13.23
C ALA A 76 1.64 -10.95 -12.01
N GLY A 77 1.99 -12.22 -12.22
CA GLY A 77 2.26 -13.15 -11.12
C GLY A 77 3.48 -12.76 -10.28
N LEU A 78 4.57 -12.31 -10.93
CA LEU A 78 5.77 -11.80 -10.25
C LEU A 78 5.43 -10.55 -9.44
N ASN A 79 4.67 -9.62 -10.03
CA ASN A 79 4.25 -8.36 -9.42
C ASN A 79 3.38 -8.61 -8.18
N LEU A 80 2.28 -9.36 -8.31
CA LEU A 80 1.42 -9.73 -7.18
C LEU A 80 2.17 -10.51 -6.08
N GLY A 81 3.14 -11.35 -6.47
CA GLY A 81 3.96 -12.08 -5.51
C GLY A 81 4.92 -11.17 -4.74
N PHE A 82 5.58 -10.24 -5.44
CA PHE A 82 6.51 -9.29 -4.84
C PHE A 82 5.78 -8.21 -4.02
N ASP A 83 4.52 -7.93 -4.35
CA ASP A 83 3.71 -6.95 -3.64
C ASP A 83 3.51 -7.32 -2.15
N PHE A 84 3.51 -8.61 -1.78
CA PHE A 84 3.54 -9.01 -0.36
C PHE A 84 4.75 -8.48 0.42
N VAL A 85 5.91 -8.35 -0.24
CA VAL A 85 7.10 -7.73 0.36
C VAL A 85 6.92 -6.22 0.44
N PHE A 86 6.35 -5.61 -0.61
CA PHE A 86 6.04 -4.18 -0.62
C PHE A 86 5.04 -3.80 0.48
N ILE A 87 4.00 -4.61 0.70
CA ILE A 87 3.00 -4.44 1.78
C ILE A 87 3.67 -4.31 3.13
N ILE A 88 4.55 -5.25 3.49
CA ILE A 88 5.27 -5.19 4.77
C ILE A 88 6.09 -3.90 4.85
N ALA A 89 6.78 -3.55 3.77
CA ALA A 89 7.65 -2.39 3.74
C ALA A 89 6.88 -1.07 3.93
N TYR A 90 5.86 -0.82 3.10
CA TYR A 90 5.14 0.45 3.12
C TYR A 90 4.29 0.61 4.38
N VAL A 91 3.66 -0.47 4.88
CA VAL A 91 2.83 -0.42 6.10
C VAL A 91 3.67 0.04 7.29
N ILE A 92 4.86 -0.55 7.45
CA ILE A 92 5.79 -0.17 8.51
C ILE A 92 6.32 1.25 8.29
N CYS A 93 6.76 1.57 7.07
CA CYS A 93 7.35 2.87 6.75
C CYS A 93 6.36 4.02 7.01
N ILE A 94 5.16 3.95 6.44
CA ILE A 94 4.16 4.99 6.57
C ILE A 94 3.61 5.03 8.01
N GLY A 95 3.36 3.89 8.63
CA GLY A 95 2.91 3.80 10.02
C GLY A 95 3.90 4.45 11.00
N LEU A 96 5.21 4.19 10.85
CA LEU A 96 6.25 4.87 11.62
C LEU A 96 6.26 6.38 11.36
N GLY A 97 6.12 6.79 10.11
CA GLY A 97 5.98 8.21 9.75
C GLY A 97 4.83 8.89 10.50
N CYS A 98 3.67 8.23 10.57
CA CYS A 98 2.51 8.74 11.30
C CYS A 98 2.81 8.91 12.80
N VAL A 99 3.46 7.94 13.45
CA VAL A 99 3.83 8.05 14.88
C VAL A 99 4.87 9.13 15.13
N ILE A 100 5.89 9.24 14.28
CA ILE A 100 6.96 10.25 14.40
C ILE A 100 6.36 11.66 14.31
N VAL A 101 5.46 11.90 13.35
CA VAL A 101 4.77 13.18 13.20
C VAL A 101 3.82 13.45 14.38
N ALA A 102 3.06 12.44 14.82
CA ALA A 102 2.15 12.57 15.96
C ALA A 102 2.87 12.98 17.25
N ARG A 103 4.13 12.55 17.44
CA ARG A 103 4.99 12.95 18.58
C ARG A 103 5.25 14.46 18.62
N GLY A 104 5.27 15.11 17.45
CA GLY A 104 5.39 16.57 17.30
C GLY A 104 4.14 17.36 17.73
N LYS A 105 3.13 16.70 18.30
CA LYS A 105 1.84 17.28 18.73
C LYS A 105 0.92 17.75 17.60
N PHE A 106 1.29 17.55 16.33
CA PHE A 106 0.43 17.86 15.19
C PHE A 106 -0.64 16.77 15.01
N LEU A 107 -1.89 17.08 15.36
CA LEU A 107 -3.05 16.18 15.24
C LEU A 107 -2.75 14.76 15.75
N SER A 108 -2.12 14.65 16.93
CA SER A 108 -1.51 13.39 17.41
C SER A 108 -2.46 12.20 17.46
N SER A 109 -3.70 12.38 17.93
CA SER A 109 -4.70 11.29 17.98
C SER A 109 -5.02 10.76 16.58
N PHE A 110 -5.05 11.64 15.58
CA PHE A 110 -5.30 11.27 14.20
C PHE A 110 -4.10 10.51 13.61
N GLY A 111 -2.87 10.96 13.84
CA GLY A 111 -1.67 10.23 13.42
C GLY A 111 -1.56 8.84 14.04
N VAL A 112 -1.92 8.69 15.32
CA VAL A 112 -1.96 7.38 15.98
C VAL A 112 -3.05 6.47 15.38
N ALA A 113 -4.24 7.02 15.09
CA ALA A 113 -5.29 6.28 14.41
C ALA A 113 -4.86 5.83 13.00
N LEU A 114 -4.17 6.69 12.24
CA LEU A 114 -3.62 6.34 10.93
C LEU A 114 -2.54 5.25 11.03
N ALA A 115 -1.67 5.31 12.04
CA ALA A 115 -0.66 4.27 12.25
C ALA A 115 -1.29 2.88 12.45
N TRP A 116 -2.40 2.78 13.19
CA TRP A 116 -3.19 1.54 13.26
C TRP A 116 -3.91 1.23 11.95
N GLY A 117 -4.45 2.26 11.30
CA GLY A 117 -5.08 2.17 9.99
C GLY A 117 -4.18 1.53 8.93
N MET A 118 -2.86 1.80 8.96
CA MET A 118 -1.90 1.20 8.04
C MET A 118 -1.83 -0.33 8.15
N PHE A 119 -1.97 -0.91 9.33
CA PHE A 119 -2.08 -2.38 9.47
C PHE A 119 -3.38 -2.88 8.84
N GLY A 120 -4.48 -2.14 8.99
CA GLY A 120 -5.73 -2.41 8.28
C GLY A 120 -5.57 -2.34 6.77
N ALA A 121 -4.87 -1.32 6.25
CA ALA A 121 -4.57 -1.19 4.83
C ALA A 121 -3.76 -2.39 4.31
N GLY A 122 -2.72 -2.82 5.04
CA GLY A 122 -1.95 -4.00 4.68
C GLY A 122 -2.77 -5.29 4.65
N LEU A 123 -3.71 -5.46 5.58
CA LEU A 123 -4.63 -6.61 5.56
C LEU A 123 -5.57 -6.57 4.36
N LEU A 124 -6.13 -5.39 4.03
CA LEU A 124 -6.93 -5.20 2.84
C LEU A 124 -6.13 -5.55 1.58
N ASP A 125 -4.87 -5.09 1.51
CA ASP A 125 -3.95 -5.36 0.41
C ASP A 125 -3.66 -6.85 0.23
N CYS A 126 -3.40 -7.58 1.32
CA CYS A 126 -3.23 -9.03 1.27
C CYS A 126 -4.48 -9.76 0.75
N ILE A 127 -5.68 -9.35 1.18
CA ILE A 127 -6.95 -9.93 0.70
C ILE A 127 -7.13 -9.63 -0.78
N GLU A 128 -6.85 -8.40 -1.18
CA GLU A 128 -6.93 -7.92 -2.55
C GLU A 128 -6.01 -8.75 -3.49
N ASN A 129 -4.71 -8.82 -3.18
CA ASN A 129 -3.75 -9.64 -3.92
C ASN A 129 -4.13 -11.11 -4.00
N TYR A 130 -4.61 -11.71 -2.91
CA TYR A 130 -5.07 -13.09 -2.93
C TYR A 130 -6.19 -13.29 -3.98
N ASN A 131 -7.17 -12.39 -4.00
CA ASN A 131 -8.28 -12.45 -4.94
C ASN A 131 -7.82 -12.25 -6.39
N LEU A 132 -6.90 -11.29 -6.64
CA LEU A 132 -6.31 -11.11 -7.96
C LEU A 132 -5.52 -12.32 -8.44
N ILE A 133 -4.77 -12.98 -7.55
CA ILE A 133 -4.07 -14.22 -7.85
C ILE A 133 -5.06 -15.32 -8.27
N GLN A 134 -6.20 -15.46 -7.59
CA GLN A 134 -7.24 -16.42 -8.00
C GLN A 134 -7.74 -16.15 -9.42
N ILE A 135 -7.99 -14.88 -9.75
CA ILE A 135 -8.43 -14.47 -11.10
C ILE A 135 -7.34 -14.75 -12.14
N LEU A 136 -6.09 -14.36 -11.85
CA LEU A 136 -4.95 -14.56 -12.74
C LEU A 136 -4.71 -16.04 -13.06
N LEU A 137 -4.89 -16.93 -12.06
CA LEU A 137 -4.75 -18.37 -12.22
C LEU A 137 -5.97 -19.05 -12.88
N GLY A 138 -7.03 -18.31 -13.20
CA GLY A 138 -8.24 -18.83 -13.84
C GLY A 138 -9.24 -19.49 -12.89
N PHE A 139 -9.04 -19.40 -11.57
CA PHE A 139 -9.96 -19.90 -10.54
C PHE A 139 -10.92 -18.83 -10.00
N GLY A 140 -10.75 -17.58 -10.43
CA GLY A 140 -11.51 -16.44 -9.93
C GLY A 140 -13.00 -16.49 -10.26
N GLN A 141 -13.80 -16.00 -9.32
CA GLN A 141 -15.24 -15.81 -9.40
C GLN A 141 -15.58 -14.32 -9.33
N GLU A 142 -16.83 -13.94 -9.60
CA GLU A 142 -17.28 -12.53 -9.50
C GLU A 142 -17.01 -11.92 -8.12
N ALA A 143 -17.18 -12.72 -7.06
CA ALA A 143 -16.88 -12.27 -5.70
C ALA A 143 -15.41 -11.86 -5.53
N ASN A 144 -14.46 -12.54 -6.19
CA ASN A 144 -13.04 -12.19 -6.10
C ASN A 144 -12.78 -10.78 -6.68
N ALA A 145 -13.36 -10.46 -7.84
CA ALA A 145 -13.15 -9.17 -8.49
C ALA A 145 -13.77 -8.02 -7.68
N VAL A 146 -14.96 -8.25 -7.11
CA VAL A 146 -15.63 -7.26 -6.25
C VAL A 146 -14.86 -7.04 -4.95
N LEU A 147 -14.41 -8.12 -4.30
CA LEU A 147 -13.64 -8.03 -3.06
C LEU A 147 -12.29 -7.33 -3.28
N ALA A 148 -11.58 -7.66 -4.37
CA ALA A 148 -10.34 -7.00 -4.74
C ALA A 148 -10.57 -5.48 -4.89
N GLN A 149 -11.57 -5.07 -5.68
CA GLN A 149 -11.86 -3.66 -5.89
C GLN A 149 -12.16 -2.90 -4.60
N TRP A 150 -13.03 -3.44 -3.73
CA TRP A 150 -13.35 -2.75 -2.48
C TRP A 150 -12.15 -2.68 -1.54
N CYS A 151 -11.36 -3.75 -1.43
CA CYS A 151 -10.13 -3.73 -0.66
C CYS A 151 -9.14 -2.69 -1.23
N ALA A 152 -8.99 -2.61 -2.55
CA ALA A 152 -8.16 -1.63 -3.24
C ALA A 152 -8.61 -0.18 -2.97
N ILE A 153 -9.91 0.10 -3.04
CA ILE A 153 -10.45 1.44 -2.77
C ILE A 153 -10.14 1.87 -1.33
N PHE A 154 -10.42 1.00 -0.34
CA PHE A 154 -10.20 1.34 1.06
C PHE A 154 -8.71 1.39 1.41
N LYS A 155 -7.87 0.49 0.89
CA LYS A 155 -6.41 0.53 1.11
C LYS A 155 -5.82 1.83 0.56
N PHE A 156 -6.16 2.21 -0.67
CA PHE A 156 -5.64 3.44 -1.28
C PHE A 156 -6.10 4.70 -0.54
N ALA A 157 -7.34 4.72 -0.04
CA ALA A 157 -7.81 5.83 0.78
C ALA A 157 -7.00 5.98 2.09
N ILE A 158 -6.78 4.89 2.82
CA ILE A 158 -6.01 4.91 4.07
C ILE A 158 -4.56 5.31 3.80
N VAL A 159 -3.91 4.69 2.80
CA VAL A 159 -2.53 4.98 2.42
C VAL A 159 -2.38 6.45 2.00
N GLY A 160 -3.27 6.94 1.14
CA GLY A 160 -3.25 8.32 0.65
C GLY A 160 -3.38 9.35 1.78
N VAL A 161 -4.36 9.18 2.67
CA VAL A 161 -4.54 10.06 3.84
C VAL A 161 -3.33 10.02 4.77
N SER A 162 -2.74 8.84 4.95
CA SER A 162 -1.56 8.65 5.81
C SER A 162 -0.32 9.35 5.24
N ILE A 163 -0.09 9.24 3.93
CA ILE A 163 1.00 9.96 3.24
C ILE A 163 0.81 11.47 3.38
N VAL A 164 -0.39 11.99 3.11
CA VAL A 164 -0.68 13.43 3.24
C VAL A 164 -0.42 13.90 4.67
N TYR A 165 -0.88 13.15 5.67
CA TYR A 165 -0.64 13.46 7.08
C TYR A 165 0.87 13.53 7.40
N VAL A 166 1.64 12.54 6.95
CA VAL A 166 3.09 12.50 7.19
C VAL A 166 3.80 13.68 6.55
N LEU A 167 3.50 13.99 5.29
CA LEU A 167 4.15 15.09 4.56
C LEU A 167 3.83 16.45 5.18
N VAL A 168 2.54 16.74 5.42
CA VAL A 168 2.10 18.01 6.00
C VAL A 168 2.63 18.15 7.44
N GLY A 169 2.49 17.11 8.25
CA GLY A 169 2.91 17.16 9.63
C GLY A 169 4.42 17.21 9.82
N ALA A 170 5.22 16.61 8.92
CA ALA A 170 6.66 16.78 8.90
C ALA A 170 7.06 18.24 8.67
N VAL A 171 6.45 18.92 7.70
CA VAL A 171 6.69 20.34 7.40
C VAL A 171 6.30 21.21 8.61
N VAL A 172 5.11 21.01 9.17
CA VAL A 172 4.62 21.78 10.32
C VAL A 172 5.54 21.60 11.53
N THR A 173 5.89 20.35 11.86
CA THR A 173 6.75 20.04 13.01
C THR A 173 8.14 20.67 12.86
N GLN A 174 8.69 20.67 11.65
CA GLN A 174 10.00 21.29 11.36
C GLN A 174 9.95 22.81 11.52
N VAL A 175 8.90 23.48 11.02
CA VAL A 175 8.72 24.93 11.17
C VAL A 175 8.57 25.32 12.65
N THR A 176 7.85 24.53 13.44
CA THR A 176 7.66 24.81 14.87
C THR A 176 8.90 24.57 15.72
N LYS A 177 9.80 23.67 15.31
CA LYS A 177 11.08 23.42 16.00
C LYS A 177 12.12 24.53 15.79
N ASN A 178 12.02 25.26 14.68
CA ASN A 178 12.95 26.32 14.31
C ASN A 178 12.53 27.71 14.82
N LYS A 179 11.45 27.79 15.62
CA LYS A 179 10.98 28.99 16.32
C LYS A 179 11.29 28.87 17.80
#